data_AF-A0AAV4RTN2-F1
#
_entry.id   AF-A0AAV4RTN2-F1
#
_cell.length_a   1.000
_cell.length_b   1.000
_cell.length_c   1.000
_cell.angle_alpha   90.00
_cell.angle_beta   90.00
_cell.angle_gamma   90.00
#
_symmetry.space_group_name_H-M   'P 1'
#
loop_
_entity.id
_entity.type
_entity.pdbx_description
1 polymer ?
#
loop_
_entity_poly.entity_id
_entity_poly.type
_entity_poly.pdbx_seq_one_letter_code
_entity_poly.pdbx_strand_id
1 'polypeptide(L)'
;MDATMVLSSSEESLAKMKAECQVVWTELKEAKKFCDVVLQTEDGGTFAVHKSIMAVCSPYFRALFTSRVSSGRGRPKVLIPGVTSAMLQLIVHYAYSGVTAVTEDNVVHLLPAADQFNVLGMLGECTQFLLRKMDAENCIGFEEFARCFFVFDLEQAAQRYLLSHFSEVVTQSEEFLDMSLDAVVGLLNHDRINVRNEELVWEAGLRWIEHRPAERKRHVEAIMRCIRLGLMDTQYFMEKVKMHKYVENNESCKPIVIETLRFLWDLEMIGQKKDVVETPFLATPRIPYCILFTIGGWSGGSPTNLIETYDTKADRWIKVKETDPAGPRAYHKLAVIGYDIYVIGGFDGNDYFNSCRCFNAISKEWRDIAPMHTKRCYVSVAALDNLIYAMGGYDGHHRQNTVERYDLEINQWTFVAPMNVQRSDASATTLNGRVYIVGGFNGSECLASAEFYNPQTDQWTITPSMKQRRSGVSVISHHGRIYALGGFNGISRLVNGEKYDPESDQWTHIPDMFNPRSNFAIEVGRPRMDSHYWNVQILMFWLIGCVQFTKNSNLANTRSGLYKELAQGCRSNCFTMNL
;
A
#
# COMPACT_ATOMS: atom_id res chain seq x y z
N MET A 1 34.12 -8.72 -25.71
CA MET A 1 34.04 -8.20 -27.10
C MET A 1 32.81 -8.81 -27.78
N ASP A 2 31.65 -8.81 -27.14
CA ASP A 2 30.70 -7.69 -26.94
C ASP A 2 29.84 -7.42 -28.17
N ALA A 3 28.90 -8.33 -28.42
CA ALA A 3 27.72 -8.04 -29.25
C ALA A 3 26.84 -6.93 -28.61
N THR A 4 26.94 -6.74 -27.30
CA THR A 4 26.29 -5.69 -26.50
C THR A 4 26.90 -4.30 -26.70
N MET A 5 28.21 -4.15 -26.94
CA MET A 5 28.83 -2.85 -27.24
C MET A 5 28.56 -2.37 -28.67
N VAL A 6 28.35 -3.29 -29.62
CA VAL A 6 28.06 -2.91 -31.01
C VAL A 6 26.65 -2.34 -31.13
N LEU A 7 25.67 -2.90 -30.40
CA LEU A 7 24.29 -2.41 -30.37
C LEU A 7 24.20 -1.00 -29.77
N SER A 8 24.88 -0.72 -28.65
CA SER A 8 24.84 0.60 -28.01
C SER A 8 25.43 1.72 -28.89
N SER A 9 26.51 1.44 -29.62
CA SER A 9 27.11 2.41 -30.54
C SER A 9 26.22 2.76 -31.75
N SER A 10 25.37 1.82 -32.16
CA SER A 10 24.45 1.99 -33.29
C SER A 10 23.21 2.81 -32.92
N GLU A 11 22.70 2.65 -31.68
CA GLU A 11 21.56 3.42 -31.17
C GLU A 11 21.93 4.89 -30.94
N GLU A 12 23.12 5.17 -30.41
CA GLU A 12 23.63 6.55 -30.27
C GLU A 12 23.80 7.25 -31.62
N SER A 13 24.34 6.53 -32.62
CA SER A 13 24.52 7.07 -33.97
C SER A 13 23.19 7.39 -34.66
N LEU A 14 22.17 6.53 -34.46
CA LEU A 14 20.82 6.75 -34.98
C LEU A 14 20.12 7.93 -34.26
N ALA A 15 20.29 8.04 -32.94
CA ALA A 15 19.73 9.13 -32.15
C ALA A 15 20.31 10.49 -32.59
N LYS A 16 21.63 10.54 -32.84
CA LYS A 16 22.31 11.74 -33.32
C LYS A 16 21.84 12.17 -34.71
N MET A 17 21.74 11.22 -35.65
CA MET A 17 21.22 11.49 -36.99
C MET A 17 19.76 11.97 -36.96
N LYS A 18 18.93 11.42 -36.06
CA LYS A 18 17.54 11.86 -35.87
C LYS A 18 17.47 13.31 -35.36
N ALA A 19 18.32 13.68 -34.40
CA ALA A 19 18.39 15.04 -33.88
C ALA A 19 18.85 16.05 -34.96
N GLU A 20 19.86 15.71 -35.75
CA GLU A 20 20.33 16.56 -36.87
C GLU A 20 19.23 16.77 -37.93
N CYS A 21 18.49 15.71 -38.29
CA CYS A 21 17.35 15.82 -39.20
C CYS A 21 16.23 16.73 -38.66
N GLN A 22 15.91 16.66 -37.36
CA GLN A 22 14.87 17.49 -36.75
C GLN A 22 15.20 18.98 -36.79
N VAL A 23 16.47 19.36 -36.58
CA VAL A 23 16.93 20.75 -36.70
C VAL A 23 16.72 21.25 -38.13
N VAL A 24 17.18 20.49 -39.13
CA VAL A 24 17.04 20.85 -40.55
C VAL A 24 15.57 20.96 -40.96
N TRP A 25 14.70 20.03 -40.53
CA TRP A 25 13.28 20.09 -40.84
C TRP A 25 12.60 21.33 -40.25
N THR A 26 13.00 21.73 -39.04
CA THR A 26 12.48 22.92 -38.37
C THR A 26 12.89 24.19 -39.12
N GLU A 27 14.16 24.31 -39.51
CA GLU A 27 14.68 25.43 -40.31
C GLU A 27 13.95 25.56 -41.67
N LEU A 28 13.74 24.43 -42.36
CA LEU A 28 13.02 24.41 -43.64
C LEU A 28 11.56 24.87 -43.49
N LYS A 29 10.90 24.49 -42.39
CA LYS A 29 9.53 24.90 -42.08
C LYS A 29 9.44 26.39 -41.75
N GLU A 30 10.37 26.93 -40.98
CA GLU A 30 10.42 28.38 -40.67
C GLU A 30 10.68 29.21 -41.92
N ALA A 31 11.58 28.75 -42.80
CA ALA A 31 11.84 29.37 -44.10
C ALA A 31 10.72 29.15 -45.13
N LYS A 32 9.67 28.36 -44.80
CA LYS A 32 8.57 27.95 -45.69
C LYS A 32 9.04 27.32 -47.01
N LYS A 33 10.23 26.71 -47.01
CA LYS A 33 10.84 26.04 -48.16
C LYS A 33 10.29 24.62 -48.25
N PHE A 34 10.02 24.15 -49.47
CA PHE A 34 9.51 22.80 -49.77
C PHE A 34 8.16 22.40 -49.15
N CYS A 35 7.47 23.28 -48.43
CA CYS A 35 6.12 23.00 -47.93
C CYS A 35 5.13 22.78 -49.10
N ASP A 36 4.41 21.66 -49.04
CA ASP A 36 3.59 21.11 -50.11
C ASP A 36 2.09 21.05 -49.75
N VAL A 37 1.73 21.45 -48.53
CA VAL A 37 0.34 21.61 -48.08
C VAL A 37 0.20 22.79 -47.11
N VAL A 38 -0.97 23.42 -47.09
CA VAL A 38 -1.33 24.44 -46.08
C VAL A 38 -2.53 23.94 -45.30
N LEU A 39 -2.35 23.72 -44.00
CA LEU A 39 -3.45 23.41 -43.08
C LEU A 39 -4.12 24.72 -42.68
N GLN A 40 -5.45 24.75 -42.73
CA GLN A 40 -6.25 25.89 -42.30
C GLN A 40 -7.20 25.43 -41.20
N THR A 41 -7.26 26.19 -40.11
CA THR A 41 -8.22 25.99 -39.02
C THR A 41 -9.45 26.88 -39.22
N GLU A 42 -10.54 26.55 -38.51
CA GLU A 42 -11.81 27.29 -38.60
C GLU A 42 -11.70 28.73 -38.04
N ASP A 43 -10.82 28.95 -37.06
CA ASP A 43 -10.50 30.26 -36.49
C ASP A 43 -9.56 31.12 -37.38
N GLY A 44 -9.23 30.65 -38.59
CA GLY A 44 -8.50 31.41 -39.60
C GLY A 44 -6.97 31.25 -39.58
N GLY A 45 -6.42 30.42 -38.69
CA GLY A 45 -5.00 30.07 -38.70
C GLY A 45 -4.60 29.31 -39.96
N THR A 46 -3.39 29.58 -40.45
CA THR A 46 -2.83 28.90 -41.62
C THR A 46 -1.40 28.43 -41.37
N PHE A 47 -1.12 27.16 -41.65
CA PHE A 47 0.14 26.50 -41.37
C PHE A 47 0.67 25.81 -42.63
N ALA A 48 1.75 26.33 -43.21
CA ALA A 48 2.45 25.65 -44.30
C ALA A 48 3.32 24.51 -43.72
N VAL A 49 3.07 23.28 -44.17
CA VAL A 49 3.74 22.08 -43.64
C VAL A 49 4.14 21.12 -44.77
N HIS A 50 4.99 20.15 -44.44
CA HIS A 50 5.39 19.05 -45.31
C HIS A 50 4.49 17.83 -45.05
N LYS A 51 3.85 17.29 -46.10
CA LYS A 51 2.96 16.11 -46.01
C LYS A 51 3.66 14.90 -45.43
N SER A 52 4.92 14.66 -45.81
CA SER A 52 5.70 13.50 -45.35
C SER A 52 5.89 13.51 -43.84
N ILE A 53 6.30 14.65 -43.26
CA ILE A 53 6.54 14.79 -41.82
C ILE A 53 5.24 14.59 -41.03
N MET A 54 4.16 15.26 -41.46
CA MET A 54 2.86 15.12 -40.81
C MET A 54 2.28 13.69 -40.94
N ALA A 55 2.46 13.02 -42.08
CA ALA A 55 2.03 11.64 -42.30
C ALA A 55 2.83 10.60 -41.49
N VAL A 56 4.10 10.91 -41.16
CA VAL A 56 4.89 10.09 -40.24
C VAL A 56 4.37 10.27 -38.81
N CYS A 57 4.12 11.52 -38.40
CA CYS A 57 3.69 11.85 -37.06
C CYS A 57 2.29 11.33 -36.71
N SER A 58 1.35 11.29 -37.66
CA SER A 58 -0.03 10.87 -37.39
C SER A 58 -0.66 10.05 -38.52
N PRO A 59 -1.31 8.91 -38.19
CA PRO A 59 -2.07 8.11 -39.14
C PRO A 59 -3.23 8.88 -39.79
N TYR A 60 -3.85 9.82 -39.07
CA TYR A 60 -4.92 10.67 -39.59
C TYR A 60 -4.43 11.49 -40.79
N PHE A 61 -3.32 12.21 -40.63
CA PHE A 61 -2.75 13.02 -41.72
C PHE A 61 -2.27 12.15 -42.87
N ARG A 62 -1.74 10.95 -42.59
CA ARG A 62 -1.38 9.98 -43.63
C ARG A 62 -2.59 9.63 -44.50
N ALA A 63 -3.70 9.23 -43.89
CA ALA A 63 -4.93 8.90 -44.59
C ALA A 63 -5.53 10.10 -45.34
N LEU A 64 -5.49 11.29 -44.73
CA LEU A 64 -5.97 12.53 -45.33
C LEU A 64 -5.20 12.89 -46.61
N PHE A 65 -3.88 12.73 -46.60
CA PHE A 65 -3.05 13.05 -47.76
C PHE A 65 -3.05 11.97 -48.84
N THR A 66 -3.31 10.70 -48.49
CA THR A 66 -3.43 9.61 -49.48
C THR A 66 -4.80 9.57 -50.15
N SER A 67 -5.87 9.97 -49.45
CA SER A 67 -7.24 9.94 -49.98
C SER A 67 -7.58 11.14 -50.89
N ARG A 68 -6.92 12.28 -50.70
CA ARG A 68 -7.15 13.50 -51.48
C ARG A 68 -6.06 13.71 -52.53
N VAL A 69 -6.29 13.21 -53.75
CA VAL A 69 -5.53 13.60 -54.95
C VAL A 69 -5.95 15.02 -55.33
N SER A 70 -5.22 16.04 -54.87
CA SER A 70 -5.48 17.43 -55.26
C SER A 70 -5.03 17.71 -56.68
N SER A 71 -5.95 17.58 -57.62
CA SER A 71 -5.86 18.03 -59.02
C SER A 71 -6.06 19.55 -59.08
N GLY A 72 -5.00 20.34 -58.86
CA GLY A 72 -5.04 21.79 -59.02
C GLY A 72 -3.65 22.42 -59.03
N ARG A 73 -3.42 23.42 -59.90
CA ARG A 73 -2.16 24.19 -59.96
C ARG A 73 -2.08 25.16 -58.78
N GLY A 74 -1.73 24.65 -57.59
CA GLY A 74 -1.51 25.44 -56.37
C GLY A 74 -1.22 24.56 -55.15
N ARG A 75 -0.72 25.14 -54.06
CA ARG A 75 -0.58 24.41 -52.78
C ARG A 75 -1.99 24.05 -52.28
N PRO A 76 -2.31 22.76 -52.06
CA PRO A 76 -3.62 22.37 -51.55
C PRO A 76 -3.81 22.97 -50.15
N LYS A 77 -4.90 23.72 -49.98
CA LYS A 77 -5.36 24.19 -48.67
C LYS A 77 -6.33 23.15 -48.11
N VAL A 78 -6.07 22.67 -46.90
CA VAL A 78 -6.88 21.65 -46.24
C VAL A 78 -7.45 22.23 -44.96
N LEU A 79 -8.79 22.31 -44.89
CA LEU A 79 -9.50 22.71 -43.69
C LEU A 79 -9.47 21.56 -42.68
N ILE A 80 -9.03 21.84 -41.46
CA ILE A 80 -9.01 20.92 -40.32
C ILE A 80 -10.11 21.34 -39.34
N PRO A 81 -11.20 20.56 -39.21
CA PRO A 81 -12.32 20.91 -38.35
C PRO A 81 -12.03 20.62 -36.87
N GLY A 82 -12.63 21.41 -35.98
CA GLY A 82 -12.71 21.10 -34.54
C GLY A 82 -11.47 21.37 -33.71
N VAL A 83 -10.46 22.07 -34.23
CA VAL A 83 -9.23 22.40 -33.49
C VAL A 83 -8.83 23.86 -33.66
N THR A 84 -8.37 24.47 -32.56
CA THR A 84 -7.90 25.86 -32.55
C THR A 84 -6.51 25.97 -33.16
N SER A 85 -6.19 27.16 -33.69
CA SER A 85 -4.86 27.48 -34.23
C SER A 85 -3.74 27.20 -33.24
N ALA A 86 -3.96 27.49 -31.95
CA ALA A 86 -2.96 27.28 -30.90
C ALA A 86 -2.64 25.80 -30.69
N MET A 87 -3.65 24.92 -30.63
CA MET A 87 -3.43 23.48 -30.46
C MET A 87 -2.83 22.85 -31.71
N LEU A 88 -3.29 23.26 -32.91
CA LEU A 88 -2.71 22.79 -34.16
C LEU A 88 -1.24 23.21 -34.29
N GLN A 89 -0.88 24.42 -33.83
CA GLN A 89 0.50 24.87 -33.80
C GLN A 89 1.38 23.97 -32.92
N LEU A 90 0.88 23.52 -31.76
CA LEU A 90 1.61 22.60 -30.89
C LEU A 90 1.79 21.22 -31.54
N ILE A 91 0.76 20.68 -32.18
CA ILE A 91 0.83 19.42 -32.93
C ILE A 91 1.82 19.52 -34.10
N VAL A 92 1.77 20.62 -34.85
CA VAL A 92 2.73 20.88 -35.93
C VAL A 92 4.13 21.08 -35.37
N HIS A 93 4.30 21.75 -34.23
CA HIS A 93 5.62 21.89 -33.61
C HIS A 93 6.16 20.51 -33.21
N TYR A 94 5.37 19.69 -32.52
CA TYR A 94 5.73 18.34 -32.11
C TYR A 94 6.09 17.43 -33.30
N ALA A 95 5.39 17.54 -34.43
CA ALA A 95 5.72 16.76 -35.63
C ALA A 95 7.16 17.01 -36.15
N TYR A 96 7.74 18.19 -35.85
CA TYR A 96 9.08 18.58 -36.31
C TYR A 96 10.12 18.45 -35.20
N SER A 97 9.81 18.90 -33.99
CA SER A 97 10.74 18.90 -32.85
C SER A 97 10.74 17.57 -32.09
N GLY A 98 9.63 16.82 -32.12
CA GLY A 98 9.41 15.66 -31.25
C GLY A 98 9.24 16.01 -29.77
N VAL A 99 9.07 17.30 -29.43
CA VAL A 99 8.94 17.78 -28.05
C VAL A 99 7.69 18.65 -27.94
N THR A 100 6.88 18.42 -26.90
CA THR A 100 5.70 19.23 -26.58
C THR A 100 5.87 19.95 -25.25
N ALA A 101 5.53 21.23 -25.21
CA ALA A 101 5.38 21.96 -23.95
C ALA A 101 3.95 21.80 -23.43
N VAL A 102 3.71 20.79 -22.59
CA VAL A 102 2.42 20.57 -21.94
C VAL A 102 2.32 21.44 -20.69
N THR A 103 1.23 22.21 -20.56
CA THR A 103 0.94 23.12 -19.45
C THR A 103 -0.47 22.90 -18.93
N GLU A 104 -0.79 23.41 -17.73
CA GLU A 104 -2.11 23.29 -17.11
C GLU A 104 -3.21 23.93 -17.98
N ASP A 105 -2.92 25.07 -18.62
CA ASP A 105 -3.87 25.77 -19.50
C ASP A 105 -4.11 25.05 -20.85
N ASN A 106 -3.15 24.26 -21.33
CA ASN A 106 -3.24 23.66 -22.66
C ASN A 106 -3.68 22.21 -22.64
N VAL A 107 -3.40 21.45 -21.58
CA VAL A 107 -3.54 19.99 -21.56
C VAL A 107 -4.97 19.52 -21.82
N VAL A 108 -5.97 20.26 -21.32
CA VAL A 108 -7.40 19.97 -21.47
C VAL A 108 -7.85 20.07 -22.93
N HIS A 109 -7.26 20.97 -23.71
CA HIS A 109 -7.56 21.15 -25.14
C HIS A 109 -6.61 20.37 -26.05
N LEU A 110 -5.39 20.13 -25.60
CA LEU A 110 -4.35 19.46 -26.35
C LEU A 110 -4.57 17.95 -26.40
N LEU A 111 -4.99 17.32 -25.30
CA LEU A 111 -5.25 15.88 -25.27
C LEU A 111 -6.36 15.45 -26.25
N PRO A 112 -7.54 16.12 -26.31
CA PRO A 112 -8.57 15.82 -27.30
C PRO A 112 -8.09 16.03 -28.74
N ALA A 113 -7.30 17.08 -28.97
CA ALA A 113 -6.73 17.34 -30.29
C ALA A 113 -5.72 16.25 -30.70
N ALA A 114 -4.87 15.82 -29.77
CA ALA A 114 -3.90 14.74 -29.99
C ALA A 114 -4.61 13.40 -30.27
N ASP A 115 -5.70 13.10 -29.55
CA ASP A 115 -6.53 11.93 -29.79
C ASP A 115 -7.22 11.99 -31.17
N GLN A 116 -7.87 13.12 -31.49
CA GLN A 116 -8.55 13.35 -32.77
C GLN A 116 -7.62 13.10 -33.97
N PHE A 117 -6.37 13.53 -33.89
CA PHE A 117 -5.38 13.31 -34.95
C PHE A 117 -4.52 12.06 -34.75
N ASN A 118 -4.74 11.29 -33.69
CA ASN A 118 -4.03 10.06 -33.36
C ASN A 118 -2.49 10.28 -33.27
N VAL A 119 -2.08 11.29 -32.50
CA VAL A 119 -0.68 11.61 -32.20
C VAL A 119 -0.29 10.95 -30.88
N LEU A 120 -0.02 9.64 -30.93
CA LEU A 120 0.15 8.80 -29.74
C LEU A 120 1.23 9.27 -28.76
N GLY A 121 2.36 9.79 -29.25
CA GLY A 121 3.43 10.26 -28.37
C GLY A 121 3.03 11.50 -27.55
N MET A 122 2.30 12.43 -28.17
CA MET A 122 1.76 13.60 -27.46
C MET A 122 0.66 13.20 -26.47
N LEU A 123 -0.19 12.23 -26.84
CA LEU A 123 -1.19 11.68 -25.92
C LEU A 123 -0.53 11.09 -24.68
N GLY A 124 0.56 10.32 -24.85
CA GLY A 124 1.35 9.78 -23.75
C GLY A 124 1.97 10.87 -22.85
N GLU A 125 2.53 11.94 -23.44
CA GLU A 125 3.07 13.08 -22.68
C GLU A 125 1.98 13.81 -21.86
N CYS A 126 0.81 14.07 -22.47
CA CYS A 126 -0.32 14.69 -21.78
C CYS A 126 -0.84 13.82 -20.64
N THR A 127 -0.98 12.50 -20.85
CA THR A 127 -1.41 11.57 -19.80
C THR A 127 -0.42 11.52 -18.65
N GLN A 128 0.88 11.46 -18.93
CA GLN A 128 1.90 11.48 -17.88
C GLN A 128 1.92 12.80 -17.10
N PHE A 129 1.68 13.93 -17.78
CA PHE A 129 1.58 15.23 -17.12
C PHE A 129 0.39 15.27 -16.14
N LEU A 130 -0.78 14.79 -16.56
CA LEU A 130 -1.97 14.72 -15.70
C LEU A 130 -1.77 13.77 -14.51
N LEU A 131 -1.15 12.61 -14.73
CA LEU A 131 -0.84 11.66 -13.65
C LEU A 131 0.08 12.26 -12.56
N ARG A 132 1.04 13.11 -12.94
CA ARG A 132 1.94 13.77 -11.99
C ARG A 132 1.30 14.91 -11.20
N LYS A 133 0.21 15.47 -11.73
CA LYS A 133 -0.51 16.63 -11.18
C LYS A 133 -1.82 16.26 -10.47
N MET A 134 -2.12 14.96 -10.38
CA MET A 134 -3.31 14.46 -9.72
C MET A 134 -3.27 14.76 -8.21
N ASP A 135 -4.33 15.36 -7.70
CA ASP A 135 -4.51 15.71 -6.29
C ASP A 135 -5.96 15.47 -5.84
N ALA A 136 -6.25 15.78 -4.57
CA ALA A 136 -7.57 15.56 -3.98
C ALA A 136 -8.67 16.49 -4.54
N GLU A 137 -8.31 17.62 -5.16
CA GLU A 137 -9.27 18.59 -5.68
C GLU A 137 -9.70 18.23 -7.11
N ASN A 138 -8.77 17.73 -7.93
CA ASN A 138 -8.94 17.50 -9.37
C ASN A 138 -9.19 16.05 -9.81
N CYS A 139 -9.06 15.07 -8.90
CA CYS A 139 -9.10 13.66 -9.28
C CYS A 139 -10.44 13.22 -9.91
N ILE A 140 -11.57 13.81 -9.50
CA ILE A 140 -12.90 13.47 -10.01
C ILE A 140 -13.06 13.98 -11.44
N GLY A 141 -12.66 15.23 -11.69
CA GLY A 141 -12.64 15.85 -13.01
C GLY A 141 -11.69 15.13 -13.95
N PHE A 142 -10.53 14.67 -13.48
CA PHE A 142 -9.61 13.86 -14.26
C PHE A 142 -10.20 12.49 -14.61
N GLU A 143 -10.92 11.84 -13.69
CA GLU A 143 -11.62 10.59 -13.97
C GLU A 143 -12.70 10.78 -15.05
N GLU A 144 -13.53 11.82 -14.92
CA GLU A 144 -14.58 12.12 -15.89
C GLU A 144 -14.01 12.50 -17.27
N PHE A 145 -12.99 13.36 -17.28
CA PHE A 145 -12.27 13.74 -18.48
C PHE A 145 -11.65 12.52 -19.17
N ALA A 146 -10.95 11.66 -18.43
CA ALA A 146 -10.36 10.44 -18.95
C ALA A 146 -11.42 9.50 -19.56
N ARG A 147 -12.59 9.39 -18.91
CA ARG A 147 -13.71 8.58 -19.39
C ARG A 147 -14.30 9.13 -20.70
N CYS A 148 -14.41 10.45 -20.83
CA CYS A 148 -14.90 11.09 -22.06
C CYS A 148 -13.96 10.87 -23.26
N PHE A 149 -12.65 10.81 -23.02
CA PHE A 149 -11.62 10.64 -24.06
C PHE A 149 -11.04 9.22 -24.12
N PHE A 150 -11.67 8.24 -23.43
CA PHE A 150 -11.26 6.83 -23.41
C PHE A 150 -9.78 6.60 -23.03
N VAL A 151 -9.24 7.45 -22.15
CA VAL A 151 -7.87 7.34 -21.63
C VAL A 151 -7.86 6.42 -20.41
N PHE A 152 -7.91 5.11 -20.66
CA PHE A 152 -8.07 4.09 -19.62
C PHE A 152 -7.02 4.12 -18.50
N ASP A 153 -5.77 4.45 -18.82
CA ASP A 153 -4.69 4.51 -17.82
C ASP A 153 -4.91 5.65 -16.82
N LEU A 154 -5.38 6.80 -17.30
CA LEU A 154 -5.68 7.95 -16.46
C LEU A 154 -6.95 7.72 -15.64
N GLU A 155 -8.00 7.16 -16.26
CA GLU A 155 -9.25 6.83 -15.58
C GLU A 155 -9.00 5.87 -14.40
N GLN A 156 -8.27 4.77 -14.64
CA GLN A 156 -7.95 3.82 -13.58
C GLN A 156 -7.07 4.42 -12.48
N ALA A 157 -6.11 5.27 -12.84
CA ALA A 157 -5.27 5.94 -11.86
C ALA A 157 -6.09 6.91 -11.00
N ALA A 158 -6.95 7.72 -11.62
CA ALA A 158 -7.83 8.67 -10.94
C ALA A 158 -8.81 7.94 -10.01
N GLN A 159 -9.45 6.87 -10.48
CA GLN A 159 -10.35 6.07 -9.67
C GLN A 159 -9.64 5.42 -8.46
N ARG A 160 -8.41 4.91 -8.65
CA ARG A 160 -7.60 4.36 -7.53
C ARG A 160 -7.21 5.45 -6.54
N TYR A 161 -6.87 6.64 -7.01
CA TYR A 161 -6.55 7.79 -6.17
C TYR A 161 -7.77 8.23 -5.34
N LEU A 162 -8.92 8.38 -6.00
CA LEU A 162 -10.21 8.71 -5.37
C LEU A 162 -10.58 7.72 -4.25
N LEU A 163 -10.47 6.42 -4.52
CA LEU A 163 -10.80 5.39 -3.53
C LEU A 163 -9.82 5.37 -2.36
N SER A 164 -8.54 5.65 -2.59
CA SER A 164 -7.49 5.61 -1.57
C SER A 164 -7.44 6.86 -0.68
N HIS A 165 -7.82 8.03 -1.22
CA HIS A 165 -7.82 9.34 -0.56
C HIS A 165 -9.22 9.89 -0.32
N PHE A 166 -10.24 9.02 -0.29
CA PHE A 166 -11.65 9.41 -0.20
C PHE A 166 -11.95 10.45 0.88
N SER A 167 -11.37 10.32 2.08
CA SER A 167 -11.57 11.27 3.18
C SER A 167 -11.08 12.69 2.86
N GLU A 168 -9.98 12.81 2.10
CA GLU A 168 -9.42 14.09 1.69
C GLU A 168 -10.23 14.69 0.54
N VAL A 169 -10.57 13.86 -0.46
CA VAL A 169 -11.33 14.27 -1.65
C VAL A 169 -12.71 14.82 -1.27
N VAL A 170 -13.47 14.09 -0.45
CA VAL A 170 -14.79 14.55 0.03
C VAL A 170 -14.70 15.86 0.81
N THR A 171 -13.57 16.11 1.47
CA THR A 171 -13.37 17.31 2.28
C THR A 171 -13.00 18.51 1.42
N GLN A 172 -12.13 18.34 0.43
CA GLN A 172 -11.49 19.42 -0.31
C GLN A 172 -12.13 19.68 -1.67
N SER A 173 -12.57 18.64 -2.39
CA SER A 173 -13.08 18.79 -3.75
C SER A 173 -14.50 19.36 -3.78
N GLU A 174 -14.67 20.45 -4.53
CA GLU A 174 -16.00 20.97 -4.89
C GLU A 174 -16.66 20.11 -5.98
N GLU A 175 -15.87 19.44 -6.83
CA GLU A 175 -16.36 18.57 -7.91
C GLU A 175 -17.20 17.40 -7.35
N PHE A 176 -16.85 16.91 -6.15
CA PHE A 176 -17.66 15.92 -5.44
C PHE A 176 -19.11 16.38 -5.22
N LEU A 177 -19.32 17.68 -4.97
CA LEU A 177 -20.64 18.24 -4.72
C LEU A 177 -21.50 18.33 -5.98
N ASP A 178 -20.87 18.40 -7.16
CA ASP A 178 -21.56 18.48 -8.46
C ASP A 178 -21.83 17.12 -9.10
N MET A 179 -21.28 16.04 -8.54
CA MET A 179 -21.53 14.66 -9.02
C MET A 179 -23.02 14.31 -9.10
N SER A 180 -23.36 13.48 -10.09
CA SER A 180 -24.70 12.91 -10.26
C SER A 180 -25.03 11.88 -9.16
N LEU A 181 -26.33 11.59 -8.97
CA LEU A 181 -26.77 10.61 -7.99
C LEU A 181 -26.15 9.23 -8.22
N ASP A 182 -26.14 8.76 -9.47
CA ASP A 182 -25.62 7.43 -9.82
C ASP A 182 -24.12 7.32 -9.53
N ALA A 183 -23.37 8.41 -9.79
CA ALA A 183 -21.94 8.47 -9.51
C ALA A 183 -21.65 8.46 -8.01
N VAL A 184 -22.40 9.24 -7.21
CA VAL A 184 -22.23 9.25 -5.74
C VAL A 184 -22.65 7.93 -5.11
N VAL A 185 -23.78 7.36 -5.51
CA VAL A 185 -24.23 6.05 -5.04
C VAL A 185 -23.21 4.96 -5.41
N GLY A 186 -22.72 4.97 -6.66
CA GLY A 186 -21.67 4.06 -7.11
C GLY A 186 -20.39 4.19 -6.29
N LEU A 187 -19.97 5.42 -6.00
CA LEU A 187 -18.81 5.70 -5.15
C LEU A 187 -19.05 5.19 -3.72
N LEU A 188 -20.07 5.68 -3.01
CA LEU A 188 -20.32 5.35 -1.60
C LEU A 188 -20.58 3.87 -1.35
N ASN A 189 -21.16 3.15 -2.32
CA ASN A 189 -21.39 1.72 -2.22
C ASN A 189 -20.08 0.90 -2.40
N HIS A 190 -19.04 1.49 -2.98
CA HIS A 190 -17.83 0.76 -3.36
C HIS A 190 -17.08 0.19 -2.14
N ASP A 191 -16.86 -1.13 -2.15
CA ASP A 191 -16.17 -1.84 -1.06
C ASP A 191 -14.72 -1.40 -0.82
N ARG A 192 -14.10 -0.74 -1.81
CA ARG A 192 -12.69 -0.35 -1.77
C ARG A 192 -12.49 1.06 -1.22
N ILE A 193 -13.52 1.80 -0.80
CA ILE A 193 -13.27 3.13 -0.22
C ILE A 193 -12.37 3.03 1.03
N ASN A 194 -11.34 3.87 1.09
CA ASN A 194 -10.44 4.00 2.23
C ASN A 194 -11.00 4.99 3.25
N VAL A 195 -11.83 4.50 4.15
CA VAL A 195 -12.33 5.25 5.30
C VAL A 195 -11.96 4.56 6.59
N ARG A 196 -11.71 5.36 7.63
CA ARG A 196 -11.46 4.87 8.99
C ARG A 196 -12.71 4.26 9.60
N ASN A 197 -13.87 4.83 9.30
CA ASN A 197 -15.15 4.51 9.91
C ASN A 197 -16.30 4.93 8.98
N GLU A 198 -17.50 4.37 9.16
CA GLU A 198 -18.65 4.63 8.27
C GLU A 198 -19.32 5.99 8.54
N GLU A 199 -19.04 6.61 9.69
CA GLU A 199 -19.49 7.98 10.01
C GLU A 199 -19.01 8.98 8.97
N LEU A 200 -17.78 8.87 8.47
CA LEU A 200 -17.26 9.74 7.41
C LEU A 200 -18.01 9.56 6.08
N VAL A 201 -18.46 8.33 5.78
CA VAL A 201 -19.24 8.04 4.56
C VAL A 201 -20.64 8.66 4.68
N TRP A 202 -21.24 8.58 5.87
CA TRP A 202 -22.49 9.26 6.17
C TRP A 202 -22.37 10.78 6.04
N GLU A 203 -21.33 11.37 6.63
CA GLU A 203 -21.06 12.81 6.52
C GLU A 203 -20.81 13.24 5.07
N ALA A 204 -20.10 12.43 4.27
CA ALA A 204 -19.91 12.66 2.84
C ALA A 204 -21.24 12.73 2.08
N GLY A 205 -22.11 11.75 2.30
CA GLY A 205 -23.43 11.69 1.69
C GLY A 205 -24.32 12.87 2.11
N LEU A 206 -24.25 13.28 3.38
CA LEU A 206 -24.96 14.46 3.87
C LEU A 206 -24.46 15.74 3.21
N ARG A 207 -23.13 15.94 3.11
CA ARG A 207 -22.55 17.13 2.47
C ARG A 207 -23.02 17.28 1.02
N TRP A 208 -23.12 16.18 0.28
CA TRP A 208 -23.66 16.17 -1.08
C TRP A 208 -25.16 16.55 -1.11
N ILE A 209 -25.97 16.05 -0.16
CA ILE A 209 -27.39 16.42 -0.06
C ILE A 209 -27.56 17.91 0.29
N GLU A 210 -26.77 18.40 1.24
CA GLU A 210 -26.87 19.78 1.75
C GLU A 210 -26.45 20.84 0.74
N HIS A 211 -25.65 20.48 -0.26
CA HIS A 211 -25.32 21.38 -1.36
C HIS A 211 -26.55 21.77 -2.21
N ARG A 212 -27.51 20.84 -2.43
CA ARG A 212 -28.77 21.11 -3.16
C ARG A 212 -29.98 20.45 -2.47
N PRO A 213 -30.43 20.97 -1.30
CA PRO A 213 -31.38 20.27 -0.44
C PRO A 213 -32.79 20.16 -1.04
N ALA A 214 -33.17 21.09 -1.92
CA ALA A 214 -34.50 21.08 -2.56
C ALA A 214 -34.73 19.81 -3.40
N GLU A 215 -33.71 19.39 -4.14
CA GLU A 215 -33.76 18.25 -5.07
C GLU A 215 -33.20 16.97 -4.46
N ARG A 216 -32.17 17.08 -3.61
CA ARG A 216 -31.40 15.92 -3.13
C ARG A 216 -31.96 15.27 -1.87
N LYS A 217 -32.78 15.97 -1.08
CA LYS A 217 -33.37 15.43 0.16
C LYS A 217 -34.13 14.11 -0.03
N ARG A 218 -34.72 13.89 -1.21
CA ARG A 218 -35.46 12.66 -1.55
C ARG A 218 -34.56 11.44 -1.72
N HIS A 219 -33.26 11.65 -1.97
CA HIS A 219 -32.29 10.58 -2.23
C HIS A 219 -31.56 10.09 -0.97
N VAL A 220 -31.92 10.60 0.21
CA VAL A 220 -31.33 10.17 1.49
C VAL A 220 -31.43 8.65 1.71
N GLU A 221 -32.52 8.02 1.25
CA GLU A 221 -32.70 6.57 1.35
C GLU A 221 -31.67 5.80 0.51
N ALA A 222 -31.38 6.24 -0.72
CA ALA A 222 -30.37 5.64 -1.57
C ALA A 222 -28.96 5.75 -0.96
N ILE A 223 -28.65 6.91 -0.37
CA ILE A 223 -27.37 7.14 0.34
C ILE A 223 -27.26 6.23 1.57
N MET A 224 -28.31 6.14 2.40
CA MET A 224 -28.32 5.28 3.59
C MET A 224 -28.09 3.81 3.25
N ARG A 225 -28.63 3.31 2.13
CA ARG A 225 -28.41 1.93 1.69
C ARG A 225 -26.96 1.63 1.31
N CYS A 226 -26.17 2.63 0.95
CA CYS A 226 -24.76 2.46 0.58
C CYS A 226 -23.83 2.37 1.80
N ILE A 227 -24.32 2.75 2.98
CA ILE A 227 -23.54 2.87 4.20
C ILE A 227 -23.70 1.62 5.04
N ARG A 228 -22.59 1.11 5.59
CA ARG A 228 -22.60 -0.09 6.46
C ARG A 228 -22.96 0.33 7.89
N LEU A 229 -24.23 0.69 8.10
CA LEU A 229 -24.72 1.28 9.36
C LEU A 229 -24.45 0.42 10.62
N GLY A 230 -24.34 -0.91 10.46
CA GLY A 230 -24.03 -1.82 11.56
C GLY A 230 -22.57 -1.79 12.02
N LEU A 231 -21.69 -1.07 11.32
CA LEU A 231 -20.29 -0.85 11.71
C LEU A 231 -20.05 0.56 12.29
N MET A 232 -21.10 1.36 12.42
CA MET A 232 -21.03 2.67 13.08
C MET A 232 -21.07 2.52 14.60
N ASP A 233 -20.56 3.51 15.31
CA ASP A 233 -20.76 3.61 16.75
C ASP A 233 -22.26 3.75 17.08
N THR A 234 -22.72 2.94 18.05
CA THR A 234 -24.14 2.87 18.44
C THR A 234 -24.67 4.22 18.91
N GLN A 235 -23.86 4.98 19.65
CA GLN A 235 -24.27 6.31 20.14
C GLN A 235 -24.38 7.29 18.98
N TYR A 236 -23.39 7.29 18.07
CA TYR A 236 -23.44 8.14 16.88
C TYR A 236 -24.65 7.82 16.00
N PHE A 237 -24.94 6.54 15.74
CA PHE A 237 -26.12 6.14 14.95
C PHE A 237 -27.43 6.67 15.57
N MET A 238 -27.59 6.53 16.88
CA MET A 238 -28.80 6.95 17.57
C MET A 238 -28.98 8.47 17.59
N GLU A 239 -27.91 9.24 17.82
CA GLU A 239 -27.98 10.69 17.96
C GLU A 239 -27.92 11.44 16.62
N LYS A 240 -27.12 10.97 15.67
CA LYS A 240 -26.78 11.71 14.44
C LYS A 240 -27.44 11.18 13.18
N VAL A 241 -27.68 9.87 13.10
CA VAL A 241 -28.31 9.26 11.91
C VAL A 241 -29.82 9.16 12.09
N LYS A 242 -30.28 8.50 13.15
CA LYS A 242 -31.71 8.27 13.40
C LYS A 242 -32.50 9.57 13.63
N MET A 243 -31.95 10.51 14.40
CA MET A 243 -32.60 11.80 14.72
C MET A 243 -32.34 12.88 13.66
N HIS A 244 -31.75 12.53 12.52
CA HIS A 244 -31.47 13.52 11.48
C HIS A 244 -32.76 14.03 10.82
N LYS A 245 -32.82 15.33 10.53
CA LYS A 245 -33.97 16.02 9.89
C LYS A 245 -34.51 15.36 8.62
N TYR A 246 -33.66 14.63 7.89
CA TYR A 246 -34.02 13.94 6.64
C TYR A 246 -34.45 12.48 6.83
N VAL A 247 -34.21 11.91 8.01
CA VAL A 247 -34.43 10.48 8.31
C VAL A 247 -35.66 10.30 9.21
N GLU A 248 -35.82 11.13 10.25
CA GLU A 248 -36.85 10.96 11.29
C GLU A 248 -38.28 10.85 10.72
N ASN A 249 -38.62 11.69 9.74
CA ASN A 249 -39.96 11.76 9.15
C ASN A 249 -40.08 11.04 7.79
N ASN A 250 -39.07 10.28 7.38
CA ASN A 250 -39.05 9.64 6.05
C ASN A 250 -39.44 8.16 6.14
N GLU A 251 -40.63 7.83 5.63
CA GLU A 251 -41.16 6.44 5.61
C GLU A 251 -40.21 5.46 4.92
N SER A 252 -39.52 5.88 3.86
CA SER A 252 -38.59 5.01 3.11
C SER A 252 -37.34 4.64 3.91
N CYS A 253 -36.93 5.46 4.87
CA CYS A 253 -35.74 5.21 5.70
C CYS A 253 -36.05 4.28 6.90
N LYS A 254 -37.32 4.20 7.33
CA LYS A 254 -37.72 3.41 8.50
C LYS A 254 -37.32 1.93 8.44
N PRO A 255 -37.49 1.20 7.31
CA PRO A 255 -37.07 -0.19 7.23
C PRO A 255 -35.57 -0.39 7.50
N ILE A 256 -34.73 0.50 6.97
CA ILE A 256 -33.26 0.47 7.12
C ILE A 256 -32.88 0.71 8.59
N VAL A 257 -33.52 1.69 9.23
CA VAL A 257 -33.30 1.99 10.66
C VAL A 257 -33.74 0.81 11.53
N ILE A 258 -34.89 0.20 11.26
CA ILE A 258 -35.39 -0.96 12.00
C ILE A 258 -34.44 -2.16 11.84
N GLU A 259 -33.97 -2.44 10.63
CA GLU A 259 -33.02 -3.50 10.35
C GLU A 259 -31.70 -3.28 11.12
N THR A 260 -31.18 -2.06 11.10
CA THR A 260 -29.96 -1.69 11.83
C THR A 260 -30.14 -1.85 13.35
N LEU A 261 -31.26 -1.37 13.91
CA LEU A 261 -31.56 -1.50 15.34
C LEU A 261 -31.70 -2.96 15.77
N ARG A 262 -32.33 -3.81 14.95
CA ARG A 262 -32.41 -5.25 15.20
C ARG A 262 -31.02 -5.86 15.25
N PHE A 263 -30.16 -5.54 14.29
CA PHE A 263 -28.79 -6.04 14.26
C PHE A 263 -27.96 -5.58 15.48
N LEU A 264 -28.05 -4.30 15.85
CA LEU A 264 -27.36 -3.77 17.03
C LEU A 264 -27.85 -4.42 18.33
N TRP A 265 -29.17 -4.65 18.47
CA TRP A 265 -29.75 -5.37 19.60
C TRP A 265 -29.30 -6.84 19.63
N ASP A 266 -29.30 -7.51 18.48
CA ASP A 266 -28.84 -8.89 18.37
C ASP A 266 -27.36 -9.00 18.76
N LEU A 267 -26.50 -8.06 18.35
CA LEU A 267 -25.09 -8.00 18.77
C LEU A 267 -24.91 -7.87 20.29
N GLU A 268 -25.72 -7.05 20.96
CA GLU A 268 -25.72 -6.95 22.44
C GLU A 268 -26.16 -8.25 23.13
N MET A 269 -26.94 -9.09 22.43
CA MET A 269 -27.46 -10.38 22.93
C MET A 269 -26.62 -11.61 22.50
N ILE A 270 -25.70 -11.49 21.54
CA ILE A 270 -24.83 -12.58 21.01
C ILE A 270 -23.64 -12.88 21.95
N GLY A 271 -23.87 -12.86 23.26
CA GLY A 271 -23.01 -13.54 24.22
C GLY A 271 -23.18 -15.07 24.25
N GLN A 272 -24.18 -15.64 23.54
CA GLN A 272 -24.64 -17.01 23.83
C GLN A 272 -25.05 -17.94 22.67
N LYS A 273 -24.91 -17.62 21.37
CA LYS A 273 -25.27 -18.58 20.30
C LYS A 273 -24.12 -18.93 19.35
N LYS A 274 -23.93 -20.24 19.19
CA LYS A 274 -22.84 -20.94 18.48
C LYS A 274 -23.12 -21.19 16.99
N ASP A 275 -24.14 -20.56 16.42
CA ASP A 275 -24.50 -20.78 15.02
C ASP A 275 -23.93 -19.69 14.13
N VAL A 276 -23.43 -20.11 12.96
CA VAL A 276 -22.84 -19.23 11.94
C VAL A 276 -23.97 -18.38 11.34
N VAL A 277 -24.08 -17.13 11.79
CA VAL A 277 -25.00 -16.14 11.23
C VAL A 277 -24.34 -15.53 9.98
N GLU A 278 -25.01 -15.61 8.83
CA GLU A 278 -24.59 -14.87 7.63
C GLU A 278 -24.57 -13.37 7.94
N THR A 279 -23.44 -12.71 7.68
CA THR A 279 -23.28 -11.29 8.00
C THR A 279 -24.09 -10.45 7.01
N PRO A 280 -25.11 -9.70 7.45
CA PRO A 280 -25.90 -8.85 6.56
C PRO A 280 -25.04 -7.71 5.98
N PHE A 281 -25.42 -7.17 4.81
CA PHE A 281 -24.65 -6.11 4.13
C PHE A 281 -24.33 -4.91 5.02
N LEU A 282 -25.27 -4.51 5.89
CA LEU A 282 -25.08 -3.44 6.86
C LEU A 282 -23.92 -3.67 7.84
N ALA A 283 -23.44 -4.92 7.97
CA ALA A 283 -22.36 -5.36 8.84
C ALA A 283 -21.16 -5.98 8.09
N THR A 284 -21.18 -5.99 6.75
CA THR A 284 -20.04 -6.46 5.96
C THR A 284 -19.02 -5.32 5.82
N PRO A 285 -17.82 -5.41 6.42
CA PRO A 285 -16.84 -4.33 6.35
C PRO A 285 -16.35 -4.08 4.93
N ARG A 286 -15.99 -2.83 4.64
CA ARG A 286 -15.25 -2.47 3.42
C ARG A 286 -13.94 -3.26 3.37
N ILE A 287 -13.46 -3.55 2.17
CA ILE A 287 -12.19 -4.23 1.97
C ILE A 287 -11.09 -3.41 2.65
N PRO A 288 -10.34 -3.98 3.60
CA PRO A 288 -9.26 -3.28 4.26
C PRO A 288 -8.07 -3.13 3.31
N TYR A 289 -7.40 -1.98 3.37
CA TYR A 289 -6.16 -1.71 2.61
C TYR A 289 -4.94 -2.43 3.19
N CYS A 290 -5.09 -2.91 4.42
CA CYS A 290 -4.06 -3.58 5.19
C CYS A 290 -4.73 -4.67 6.02
N ILE A 291 -4.23 -5.89 5.90
CA ILE A 291 -4.63 -7.00 6.76
C ILE A 291 -3.38 -7.44 7.51
N LEU A 292 -3.51 -7.63 8.82
CA LEU A 292 -2.43 -8.13 9.66
C LEU A 292 -2.56 -9.63 9.84
N PHE A 293 -1.61 -10.42 9.38
CA PHE A 293 -1.57 -11.88 9.54
C PHE A 293 -0.76 -12.25 10.76
N THR A 294 -1.17 -13.29 11.48
CA THR A 294 -0.35 -14.03 12.42
C THR A 294 -0.25 -15.44 11.91
N ILE A 295 0.96 -15.99 11.86
CA ILE A 295 1.21 -17.33 11.35
C ILE A 295 2.06 -18.09 12.35
N GLY A 296 1.57 -19.25 12.78
CA GLY A 296 2.24 -20.16 13.69
C GLY A 296 2.52 -19.56 15.07
N GLY A 297 3.70 -19.86 15.63
CA GLY A 297 4.09 -19.44 16.97
C GLY A 297 3.92 -20.55 18.01
N TRP A 298 3.71 -20.19 19.26
CA TRP A 298 3.63 -21.13 20.39
C TRP A 298 2.34 -20.88 21.19
N SER A 299 1.55 -21.93 21.39
CA SER A 299 0.30 -21.86 22.15
C SER A 299 0.02 -23.17 22.88
N GLY A 300 -0.55 -23.09 24.08
CA GLY A 300 -0.92 -24.28 24.85
C GLY A 300 0.24 -25.22 25.19
N GLY A 301 1.48 -24.73 25.20
CA GLY A 301 2.67 -25.53 25.50
C GLY A 301 3.33 -26.21 24.28
N SER A 302 2.86 -25.95 23.06
CA SER A 302 3.45 -26.52 21.84
C SER A 302 3.43 -25.52 20.67
N PRO A 303 4.23 -25.75 19.62
CA PRO A 303 4.11 -24.98 18.38
C PRO A 303 2.75 -25.11 17.72
N THR A 304 2.34 -24.07 16.98
CA THR A 304 1.07 -24.04 16.23
C THR A 304 1.32 -23.73 14.75
N ASN A 305 0.36 -24.09 13.89
CA ASN A 305 0.26 -23.68 12.48
C ASN A 305 -0.96 -22.78 12.24
N LEU A 306 -1.53 -22.23 13.31
CA LEU A 306 -2.67 -21.34 13.23
C LEU A 306 -2.33 -20.09 12.40
N ILE A 307 -3.26 -19.72 11.53
CA ILE A 307 -3.22 -18.44 10.82
C ILE A 307 -4.42 -17.61 11.27
N GLU A 308 -4.17 -16.39 11.74
CA GLU A 308 -5.23 -15.42 12.03
C GLU A 308 -4.95 -14.13 11.27
N THR A 309 -6.03 -13.47 10.85
CA THR A 309 -5.97 -12.17 10.19
C THR A 309 -6.72 -11.17 11.01
N TYR A 310 -6.11 -10.04 11.32
CA TYR A 310 -6.77 -8.92 11.94
C TYR A 310 -7.18 -7.90 10.87
N ASP A 311 -8.48 -7.71 10.79
CA ASP A 311 -9.10 -6.66 9.99
C ASP A 311 -9.12 -5.37 10.82
N THR A 312 -8.31 -4.39 10.41
CA THR A 312 -8.18 -3.12 11.11
C THR A 312 -9.46 -2.27 11.07
N LYS A 313 -10.33 -2.49 10.07
CA LYS A 313 -11.58 -1.73 9.95
C LYS A 313 -12.68 -2.33 10.82
N ALA A 314 -12.74 -3.65 10.88
CA ALA A 314 -13.74 -4.35 11.68
C ALA A 314 -13.29 -4.64 13.12
N ASP A 315 -12.07 -4.21 13.50
CA ASP A 315 -11.44 -4.44 14.81
C ASP A 315 -11.60 -5.89 15.30
N ARG A 316 -11.32 -6.84 14.41
CA ARG A 316 -11.59 -8.26 14.69
C ARG A 316 -10.50 -9.16 14.13
N TRP A 317 -10.17 -10.18 14.92
CA TRP A 317 -9.38 -11.31 14.48
C TRP A 317 -10.28 -12.34 13.82
N ILE A 318 -9.86 -12.80 12.65
CA ILE A 318 -10.53 -13.83 11.86
C ILE A 318 -9.55 -14.97 11.68
N LYS A 319 -9.96 -16.18 12.07
CA LYS A 319 -9.17 -17.37 11.83
C LYS A 319 -9.25 -17.75 10.35
N VAL A 320 -8.09 -17.91 9.72
CA VAL A 320 -7.96 -18.45 8.37
C VAL A 320 -8.06 -19.98 8.47
N LYS A 321 -8.81 -20.60 7.54
CA LYS A 321 -9.08 -22.05 7.60
C LYS A 321 -7.88 -22.86 7.11
N GLU A 322 -7.16 -22.29 6.17
CA GLU A 322 -5.98 -22.84 5.55
C GLU A 322 -4.84 -22.90 6.58
N THR A 323 -4.10 -24.00 6.55
CA THR A 323 -2.96 -24.25 7.44
C THR A 323 -1.79 -24.72 6.62
N ASP A 324 -0.58 -24.53 7.14
CA ASP A 324 0.63 -25.02 6.50
C ASP A 324 0.65 -26.57 6.50
N PRO A 325 0.69 -27.22 5.32
CA PRO A 325 0.69 -28.67 5.22
C PRO A 325 1.89 -29.34 5.88
N ALA A 326 3.01 -28.62 6.03
CA ALA A 326 4.21 -29.16 6.64
C ALA A 326 4.23 -29.05 8.19
N GLY A 327 3.14 -28.58 8.79
CA GLY A 327 2.91 -28.68 10.23
C GLY A 327 3.22 -27.41 11.05
N PRO A 328 3.11 -27.50 12.39
CA PRO A 328 3.28 -26.37 13.30
C PRO A 328 4.74 -25.93 13.42
N ARG A 329 4.95 -24.61 13.53
CA ARG A 329 6.29 -24.01 13.63
C ARG A 329 6.28 -22.82 14.58
N ALA A 330 7.21 -22.78 15.51
CA ALA A 330 7.51 -21.65 16.38
C ALA A 330 8.90 -21.08 16.07
N TYR A 331 9.17 -19.86 16.56
CA TYR A 331 10.49 -19.21 16.46
C TYR A 331 11.06 -19.07 15.04
N HIS A 332 10.18 -19.16 14.04
CA HIS A 332 10.46 -18.74 12.68
C HIS A 332 10.31 -17.22 12.59
N LYS A 333 10.69 -16.64 11.44
CA LYS A 333 10.42 -15.24 11.16
C LYS A 333 9.73 -15.10 9.81
N LEU A 334 8.95 -14.02 9.70
CA LEU A 334 8.10 -13.74 8.55
C LEU A 334 8.71 -12.57 7.76
N ALA A 335 8.67 -12.68 6.43
CA ALA A 335 8.97 -11.60 5.50
C ALA A 335 7.85 -11.51 4.46
N VAL A 336 7.51 -10.29 4.04
CA VAL A 336 6.47 -10.07 3.03
C VAL A 336 7.05 -9.38 1.82
N ILE A 337 6.78 -9.95 0.64
CA ILE A 337 7.07 -9.31 -0.65
C ILE A 337 5.82 -9.48 -1.52
N GLY A 338 5.17 -8.36 -1.86
CA GLY A 338 3.88 -8.36 -2.54
C GLY A 338 2.80 -9.07 -1.72
N TYR A 339 2.23 -10.14 -2.28
CA TYR A 339 1.20 -10.97 -1.63
C TYR A 339 1.76 -12.22 -0.96
N ASP A 340 3.07 -12.45 -1.11
CA ASP A 340 3.72 -13.65 -0.63
C ASP A 340 4.30 -13.43 0.76
N ILE A 341 3.90 -14.31 1.67
CA ILE A 341 4.37 -14.38 3.05
C ILE A 341 5.38 -15.50 3.16
N TYR A 342 6.63 -15.15 3.40
CA TYR A 342 7.74 -16.07 3.54
C TYR A 342 7.94 -16.44 5.01
N VAL A 343 7.87 -17.73 5.32
CA VAL A 343 8.10 -18.32 6.64
C VAL A 343 9.47 -18.96 6.66
N ILE A 344 10.39 -18.37 7.42
CA ILE A 344 11.81 -18.72 7.37
C ILE A 344 12.22 -19.45 8.66
N GLY A 345 12.68 -20.69 8.52
CA GLY A 345 13.23 -21.50 9.61
C GLY A 345 12.20 -21.89 10.68
N GLY A 346 12.64 -21.93 11.93
CA GLY A 346 11.82 -22.23 13.10
C GLY A 346 12.07 -23.61 13.71
N PHE A 347 11.13 -24.02 14.56
CA PHE A 347 11.19 -25.22 15.39
C PHE A 347 9.78 -25.78 15.64
N ASP A 348 9.59 -27.09 15.52
CA ASP A 348 8.28 -27.77 15.72
C ASP A 348 8.13 -28.44 17.09
N GLY A 349 9.13 -28.35 17.97
CA GLY A 349 9.17 -29.07 19.24
C GLY A 349 10.20 -30.19 19.26
N ASN A 350 10.61 -30.67 18.09
CA ASN A 350 11.58 -31.75 17.92
C ASN A 350 12.76 -31.31 17.05
N ASP A 351 12.50 -30.74 15.87
CA ASP A 351 13.48 -30.44 14.84
C ASP A 351 13.65 -28.95 14.59
N TYR A 352 14.91 -28.54 14.36
CA TYR A 352 15.28 -27.21 13.91
C TYR A 352 15.28 -27.15 12.39
N PHE A 353 14.61 -26.14 11.81
CA PHE A 353 14.39 -26.07 10.37
C PHE A 353 15.37 -25.14 9.66
N ASN A 354 15.86 -25.62 8.51
CA ASN A 354 16.37 -24.78 7.42
C ASN A 354 15.33 -24.61 6.29
N SER A 355 14.24 -25.38 6.33
CA SER A 355 13.15 -25.27 5.36
C SER A 355 12.51 -23.89 5.42
N CYS A 356 12.14 -23.37 4.25
CA CYS A 356 11.44 -22.10 4.12
C CYS A 356 10.15 -22.32 3.32
N ARG A 357 9.09 -21.61 3.68
CA ARG A 357 7.77 -21.75 3.08
C ARG A 357 7.28 -20.42 2.57
N CYS A 358 6.38 -20.44 1.60
CA CYS A 358 5.72 -19.26 1.10
C CYS A 358 4.20 -19.50 1.10
N PHE A 359 3.45 -18.59 1.73
CA PHE A 359 2.00 -18.55 1.68
C PHE A 359 1.55 -17.35 0.87
N ASN A 360 0.79 -17.57 -0.20
CA ASN A 360 0.21 -16.48 -0.97
C ASN A 360 -1.12 -16.06 -0.32
N ALA A 361 -1.22 -14.80 0.12
CA ALA A 361 -2.39 -14.33 0.87
C ALA A 361 -3.67 -14.21 0.02
N ILE A 362 -3.56 -14.18 -1.31
CA ILE A 362 -4.70 -14.06 -2.23
C ILE A 362 -5.20 -15.45 -2.62
N SER A 363 -4.34 -16.29 -3.20
CA SER A 363 -4.73 -17.65 -3.60
C SER A 363 -4.90 -18.58 -2.40
N LYS A 364 -4.33 -18.21 -1.24
CA LYS A 364 -4.29 -18.99 0.00
C LYS A 364 -3.57 -20.32 -0.16
N GLU A 365 -2.61 -20.36 -1.09
CA GLU A 365 -1.83 -21.54 -1.38
C GLU A 365 -0.47 -21.49 -0.68
N TRP A 366 -0.02 -22.67 -0.25
CA TRP A 366 1.30 -22.89 0.33
C TRP A 366 2.22 -23.51 -0.71
N ARG A 367 3.46 -23.03 -0.78
CA ARG A 367 4.53 -23.63 -1.56
C ARG A 367 5.83 -23.72 -0.78
N ASP A 368 6.62 -24.72 -1.12
CA ASP A 368 8.02 -24.81 -0.73
C ASP A 368 8.85 -23.79 -1.52
N ILE A 369 9.80 -23.17 -0.84
CA ILE A 369 10.90 -22.45 -1.48
C ILE A 369 12.22 -23.10 -1.10
N ALA A 370 13.31 -22.71 -1.75
CA ALA A 370 14.62 -23.28 -1.46
C ALA A 370 14.93 -23.22 0.05
N PRO A 371 15.48 -24.30 0.63
CA PRO A 371 15.89 -24.28 2.02
C PRO A 371 17.17 -23.46 2.20
N MET A 372 17.33 -22.89 3.38
CA MET A 372 18.60 -22.31 3.81
C MET A 372 19.68 -23.40 3.88
N HIS A 373 20.94 -23.00 3.76
CA HIS A 373 22.09 -23.87 4.00
C HIS A 373 22.18 -24.27 5.48
N THR A 374 21.78 -23.36 6.38
CA THR A 374 21.86 -23.56 7.83
C THR A 374 20.48 -23.68 8.47
N LYS A 375 20.32 -24.55 9.47
CA LYS A 375 19.11 -24.61 10.31
C LYS A 375 19.07 -23.39 11.23
N ARG A 376 17.92 -22.71 11.32
CA ARG A 376 17.80 -21.49 12.12
C ARG A 376 16.43 -21.44 12.81
N CYS A 377 16.41 -21.58 14.13
CA CYS A 377 15.31 -21.08 14.97
C CYS A 377 15.74 -19.80 15.69
N TYR A 378 14.78 -19.02 16.19
CA TYR A 378 15.01 -17.67 16.73
C TYR A 378 15.75 -16.76 15.74
N VAL A 379 15.48 -16.98 14.44
CA VAL A 379 16.12 -16.30 13.32
C VAL A 379 15.61 -14.86 13.21
N SER A 380 16.48 -13.94 12.82
CA SER A 380 16.08 -12.58 12.44
C SER A 380 16.00 -12.49 10.93
N VAL A 381 14.91 -11.90 10.42
CA VAL A 381 14.69 -11.76 8.97
C VAL A 381 14.31 -10.32 8.65
N ALA A 382 14.81 -9.83 7.52
CA ALA A 382 14.44 -8.54 6.94
C ALA A 382 14.36 -8.66 5.40
N ALA A 383 13.47 -7.90 4.77
CA ALA A 383 13.32 -7.85 3.32
C ALA A 383 13.77 -6.48 2.80
N LEU A 384 14.71 -6.47 1.84
CA LEU A 384 15.25 -5.26 1.22
C LEU A 384 15.41 -5.50 -0.28
N ASP A 385 14.90 -4.60 -1.12
CA ASP A 385 15.04 -4.64 -2.58
C ASP A 385 14.69 -6.00 -3.21
N ASN A 386 13.53 -6.56 -2.82
CA ASN A 386 13.06 -7.89 -3.24
C ASN A 386 14.04 -9.04 -2.90
N LEU A 387 14.83 -8.88 -1.85
CA LEU A 387 15.72 -9.92 -1.32
C LEU A 387 15.39 -10.14 0.16
N ILE A 388 15.44 -11.39 0.62
CA ILE A 388 15.17 -11.74 2.03
C ILE A 388 16.48 -12.13 2.70
N TYR A 389 16.80 -11.49 3.81
CA TYR A 389 18.01 -11.76 4.58
C TYR A 389 17.63 -12.53 5.84
N ALA A 390 18.21 -13.72 6.03
CA ALA A 390 18.10 -14.54 7.23
C ALA A 390 19.40 -14.46 8.02
N MET A 391 19.34 -13.95 9.25
CA MET A 391 20.49 -13.55 10.05
C MET A 391 20.47 -14.28 11.39
N GLY A 392 21.60 -14.90 11.72
CA GLY A 392 21.82 -15.54 13.02
C GLY A 392 20.86 -16.70 13.29
N GLY A 393 20.37 -16.77 14.52
CA GLY A 393 19.55 -17.88 15.01
C GLY A 393 20.36 -19.01 15.61
N TYR A 394 19.68 -20.10 15.94
CA TYR A 394 20.22 -21.30 16.59
C TYR A 394 19.91 -22.54 15.74
N ASP A 395 20.91 -23.39 15.53
CA ASP A 395 20.80 -24.59 14.69
C ASP A 395 20.49 -25.88 15.49
N GLY A 396 20.35 -25.76 16.82
CA GLY A 396 20.25 -26.87 17.77
C GLY A 396 21.53 -27.15 18.54
N HIS A 397 22.66 -26.55 18.13
CA HIS A 397 23.97 -26.71 18.75
C HIS A 397 24.68 -25.37 18.99
N HIS A 398 24.72 -24.50 17.98
CA HIS A 398 25.45 -23.26 17.97
C HIS A 398 24.57 -22.07 17.57
N ARG A 399 24.83 -20.92 18.21
CA ARG A 399 24.25 -19.65 17.77
C ARG A 399 25.11 -19.13 16.62
N GLN A 400 24.45 -18.66 15.57
CA GLN A 400 25.12 -18.31 14.33
C GLN A 400 25.37 -16.81 14.24
N ASN A 401 26.48 -16.44 13.59
CA ASN A 401 26.69 -15.09 13.04
C ASN A 401 26.56 -15.05 11.52
N THR A 402 26.36 -16.21 10.87
CA THR A 402 26.22 -16.29 9.42
C THR A 402 24.91 -15.66 8.96
N VAL A 403 24.93 -15.14 7.74
CA VAL A 403 23.81 -14.48 7.09
C VAL A 403 23.63 -15.08 5.71
N GLU A 404 22.39 -15.40 5.38
CA GLU A 404 22.00 -15.91 4.08
C GLU A 404 21.00 -14.96 3.44
N ARG A 405 21.15 -14.72 2.15
CA ARG A 405 20.25 -13.91 1.34
C ARG A 405 19.54 -14.80 0.32
N TYR A 406 18.22 -14.74 0.32
CA TYR A 406 17.36 -15.37 -0.65
C TYR A 406 17.06 -14.44 -1.82
N ASP A 407 17.33 -14.95 -3.02
CA ASP A 407 16.96 -14.32 -4.28
C ASP A 407 15.69 -14.98 -4.82
N LEU A 408 14.63 -14.18 -4.99
CA LEU A 408 13.32 -14.62 -5.41
C LEU A 408 13.28 -15.07 -6.87
N GLU A 409 14.10 -14.46 -7.74
CA GLU A 409 14.10 -14.71 -9.18
C GLU A 409 14.68 -16.08 -9.51
N ILE A 410 15.72 -16.48 -8.78
CA ILE A 410 16.40 -17.77 -8.97
C ILE A 410 16.03 -18.82 -7.91
N ASN A 411 15.20 -18.46 -6.92
CA ASN A 411 14.80 -19.31 -5.80
C ASN A 411 16.01 -19.98 -5.13
N GLN A 412 16.96 -19.16 -4.65
CA GLN A 412 18.21 -19.66 -4.06
C GLN A 412 18.67 -18.82 -2.86
N TRP A 413 19.17 -19.50 -1.83
CA TRP A 413 19.89 -18.90 -0.71
C TRP A 413 21.39 -18.85 -0.99
N THR A 414 22.01 -17.72 -0.70
CA THR A 414 23.45 -17.47 -0.84
C THR A 414 23.99 -16.85 0.44
N PHE A 415 25.19 -17.25 0.87
CA PHE A 415 25.85 -16.59 1.99
C PHE A 415 26.31 -15.19 1.58
N VAL A 416 26.15 -14.24 2.50
CA VAL A 416 26.75 -12.89 2.43
C VAL A 416 27.69 -12.72 3.62
N ALA A 417 28.33 -11.56 3.76
CA ALA A 417 29.23 -11.30 4.87
C ALA A 417 28.57 -11.63 6.23
N PRO A 418 29.30 -12.33 7.14
CA PRO A 418 28.78 -12.67 8.45
C PRO A 418 28.72 -11.43 9.34
N MET A 419 27.80 -11.47 10.31
CA MET A 419 27.71 -10.48 11.39
C MET A 419 28.98 -10.49 12.25
N ASN A 420 29.25 -9.34 12.87
CA ASN A 420 30.36 -9.20 13.82
C ASN A 420 30.10 -9.99 15.11
N VAL A 421 28.84 -10.12 15.50
CA VAL A 421 28.43 -10.81 16.74
C VAL A 421 27.39 -11.88 16.44
N GLN A 422 27.67 -13.12 16.89
CA GLN A 422 26.68 -14.21 16.84
C GLN A 422 25.49 -13.91 17.73
N ARG A 423 24.28 -14.19 17.24
CA ARG A 423 23.05 -13.87 17.98
C ARG A 423 21.86 -14.72 17.54
N SER A 424 21.08 -15.17 18.51
CA SER A 424 19.68 -15.61 18.35
C SER A 424 18.75 -14.59 19.02
N ASP A 425 17.43 -14.70 18.80
CA ASP A 425 16.43 -13.87 19.51
C ASP A 425 16.62 -12.36 19.33
N ALA A 426 17.35 -11.96 18.30
CA ALA A 426 17.44 -10.58 17.86
C ALA A 426 16.22 -10.24 16.98
N SER A 427 16.08 -8.98 16.62
CA SER A 427 15.16 -8.59 15.55
C SER A 427 15.83 -7.65 14.59
N ALA A 428 15.38 -7.72 13.34
CA ALA A 428 15.94 -6.98 12.24
C ALA A 428 14.88 -6.12 11.55
N THR A 429 15.33 -5.06 10.90
CA THR A 429 14.50 -4.17 10.08
C THR A 429 15.35 -3.51 9.02
N THR A 430 14.72 -2.80 8.08
CA THR A 430 15.41 -2.10 7.00
C THR A 430 15.23 -0.60 7.12
N LEU A 431 16.29 0.17 6.93
CA LEU A 431 16.21 1.62 6.92
C LEU A 431 17.27 2.19 5.98
N ASN A 432 16.88 3.12 5.11
CA ASN A 432 17.77 3.83 4.18
C ASN A 432 18.67 2.88 3.36
N GLY A 433 18.09 1.82 2.77
CA GLY A 433 18.83 0.86 1.93
C GLY A 433 19.76 -0.08 2.69
N ARG A 434 19.64 -0.18 4.02
CA ARG A 434 20.48 -1.03 4.87
C ARG A 434 19.63 -1.96 5.73
N VAL A 435 20.19 -3.11 6.10
CA VAL A 435 19.56 -4.08 7.01
C VAL A 435 20.17 -3.90 8.39
N TYR A 436 19.36 -3.61 9.40
CA TYR A 436 19.79 -3.46 10.78
C TYR A 436 19.37 -4.68 11.59
N ILE A 437 20.23 -5.12 12.50
CA ILE A 437 19.92 -6.14 13.50
C ILE A 437 20.27 -5.62 14.90
N VAL A 438 19.36 -5.84 15.85
CA VAL A 438 19.43 -5.21 17.16
C VAL A 438 19.18 -6.24 18.25
N GLY A 439 20.02 -6.20 19.29
CA GLY A 439 19.90 -7.05 20.47
C GLY A 439 20.13 -8.52 20.18
N GLY A 440 19.46 -9.38 20.95
CA GLY A 440 19.55 -10.84 20.87
C GLY A 440 20.31 -11.47 22.02
N PHE A 441 20.70 -12.73 21.85
CA PHE A 441 21.41 -13.55 22.82
C PHE A 441 22.54 -14.29 22.11
N ASN A 442 23.78 -14.17 22.62
CA ASN A 442 24.95 -14.78 21.98
C ASN A 442 25.24 -16.22 22.47
N GLY A 443 24.47 -16.73 23.43
CA GLY A 443 24.74 -18.01 24.11
C GLY A 443 25.21 -17.83 25.56
N SER A 444 25.67 -16.63 25.93
CA SER A 444 26.14 -16.31 27.28
C SER A 444 25.37 -15.16 27.92
N GLU A 445 25.09 -14.10 27.15
CA GLU A 445 24.37 -12.93 27.63
C GLU A 445 23.43 -12.31 26.59
N CYS A 446 22.45 -11.55 27.09
CA CYS A 446 21.63 -10.69 26.24
C CYS A 446 22.47 -9.53 25.71
N LEU A 447 22.26 -9.15 24.46
CA LEU A 447 23.04 -8.13 23.78
C LEU A 447 22.33 -6.78 23.82
N ALA A 448 23.12 -5.71 24.00
CA ALA A 448 22.71 -4.34 23.74
C ALA A 448 23.21 -3.83 22.37
N SER A 449 24.10 -4.58 21.72
CA SER A 449 24.71 -4.19 20.47
C SER A 449 23.72 -4.21 19.31
N ALA A 450 23.94 -3.29 18.38
CA ALA A 450 23.28 -3.24 17.10
C ALA A 450 24.34 -3.13 16.00
N GLU A 451 24.02 -3.65 14.83
CA GLU A 451 24.87 -3.56 13.65
C GLU A 451 24.00 -3.47 12.39
N PHE A 452 24.54 -2.89 11.33
CA PHE A 452 23.87 -2.85 10.04
C PHE A 452 24.73 -3.46 8.94
N TYR A 453 24.07 -4.05 7.97
CA TYR A 453 24.63 -4.55 6.73
C TYR A 453 24.39 -3.56 5.61
N ASN A 454 25.44 -3.29 4.85
CA ASN A 454 25.37 -2.54 3.60
C ASN A 454 25.48 -3.50 2.41
N PRO A 455 24.40 -3.72 1.64
CA PRO A 455 24.41 -4.62 0.48
C PRO A 455 25.37 -4.18 -0.64
N GLN A 456 25.71 -2.89 -0.73
CA GLN A 456 26.61 -2.39 -1.77
C GLN A 456 28.07 -2.77 -1.52
N THR A 457 28.45 -2.89 -0.24
CA THR A 457 29.83 -3.17 0.16
C THR A 457 30.00 -4.59 0.70
N ASP A 458 28.90 -5.34 0.89
CA ASP A 458 28.87 -6.65 1.53
C ASP A 458 29.61 -6.65 2.88
N GLN A 459 29.24 -5.69 3.76
CA GLN A 459 29.91 -5.51 5.05
C GLN A 459 28.94 -5.16 6.17
N TRP A 460 29.24 -5.67 7.36
CA TRP A 460 28.56 -5.35 8.61
C TRP A 460 29.33 -4.30 9.42
N THR A 461 28.63 -3.25 9.83
CA THR A 461 29.17 -2.16 10.64
C THR A 461 28.44 -2.09 11.99
N ILE A 462 29.19 -2.05 13.08
CA ILE A 462 28.64 -1.89 14.43
C ILE A 462 28.11 -0.46 14.60
N THR A 463 26.92 -0.33 15.17
CA THR A 463 26.32 0.95 15.57
C THR A 463 26.43 1.13 17.09
N PRO A 464 26.15 2.34 17.62
CA PRO A 464 26.00 2.54 19.05
C PRO A 464 25.04 1.53 19.68
N SER A 465 25.42 1.04 20.86
CA SER A 465 24.62 0.09 21.62
C SER A 465 23.42 0.78 22.27
N MET A 466 22.34 0.02 22.43
CA MET A 466 21.23 0.41 23.29
C MET A 466 21.69 0.60 24.74
N LYS A 467 20.91 1.34 25.52
CA LYS A 467 21.16 1.53 26.96
C LYS A 467 20.87 0.27 27.76
N GLN A 468 19.93 -0.55 27.30
CA GLN A 468 19.59 -1.83 27.93
C GLN A 468 19.69 -2.98 26.95
N ARG A 469 20.35 -4.06 27.40
CA ARG A 469 20.41 -5.32 26.69
C ARG A 469 19.03 -5.98 26.62
N ARG A 470 18.72 -6.60 25.48
CA ARG A 470 17.42 -7.23 25.24
C ARG A 470 17.53 -8.38 24.24
N SER A 471 17.05 -9.56 24.61
CA SER A 471 16.72 -10.67 23.71
C SER A 471 15.21 -10.82 23.57
N GLY A 472 14.73 -11.49 22.54
CA GLY A 472 13.30 -11.59 22.24
C GLY A 472 12.69 -10.22 21.96
N VAL A 473 13.50 -9.32 21.41
CA VAL A 473 13.17 -7.92 21.12
C VAL A 473 12.36 -7.81 19.83
N SER A 474 11.44 -6.84 19.78
CA SER A 474 10.72 -6.46 18.57
C SER A 474 11.32 -5.19 17.97
N VAL A 475 11.71 -5.21 16.70
CA VAL A 475 12.37 -4.07 16.04
C VAL A 475 11.62 -3.68 14.77
N ILE A 476 11.38 -2.38 14.56
CA ILE A 476 10.75 -1.87 13.35
C ILE A 476 11.26 -0.48 12.94
N SER A 477 11.38 -0.25 11.63
CA SER A 477 11.65 1.06 11.06
C SER A 477 10.37 1.88 10.94
N HIS A 478 10.35 3.10 11.46
CA HIS A 478 9.22 4.01 11.33
C HIS A 478 9.68 5.47 11.32
N HIS A 479 9.10 6.31 10.44
CA HIS A 479 9.49 7.72 10.28
C HIS A 479 11.00 8.00 10.31
N GLY A 480 11.77 7.27 9.50
CA GLY A 480 13.23 7.47 9.39
C GLY A 480 14.05 6.98 10.59
N ARG A 481 13.43 6.29 11.56
CA ARG A 481 14.07 5.82 12.79
C ARG A 481 13.83 4.34 13.02
N ILE A 482 14.61 3.72 13.90
CA ILE A 482 14.44 2.32 14.31
C ILE A 482 13.94 2.28 15.75
N TYR A 483 12.89 1.51 16.01
CA TYR A 483 12.30 1.34 17.34
C TYR A 483 12.55 -0.09 17.82
N ALA A 484 13.14 -0.24 19.00
CA ALA A 484 13.36 -1.51 19.68
C ALA A 484 12.49 -1.57 20.93
N LEU A 485 11.55 -2.52 20.99
CA LEU A 485 10.51 -2.58 22.02
C LEU A 485 10.59 -3.87 22.82
N GLY A 486 10.45 -3.74 24.15
CA GLY A 486 10.35 -4.88 25.05
C GLY A 486 11.57 -5.79 25.01
N GLY A 487 11.33 -7.08 25.19
CA GLY A 487 12.36 -8.12 25.27
C GLY A 487 12.66 -8.56 26.70
N PHE A 488 13.74 -9.31 26.87
CA PHE A 488 14.24 -9.86 28.12
C PHE A 488 15.70 -9.46 28.31
N ASN A 489 16.06 -8.91 29.47
CA ASN A 489 17.41 -8.40 29.72
C ASN A 489 18.33 -9.39 30.46
N GLY A 490 17.93 -10.65 30.58
CA GLY A 490 18.60 -11.65 31.40
C GLY A 490 18.06 -11.77 32.84
N ILE A 491 17.23 -10.83 33.27
CA ILE A 491 16.65 -10.79 34.64
C ILE A 491 15.12 -10.72 34.57
N SER A 492 14.59 -9.77 33.79
CA SER A 492 13.15 -9.51 33.68
C SER A 492 12.74 -9.15 32.26
N ARG A 493 11.44 -9.32 31.97
CA ARG A 493 10.83 -8.82 30.74
C ARG A 493 10.68 -7.30 30.82
N LEU A 494 10.93 -6.62 29.70
CA LEU A 494 10.99 -5.17 29.62
C LEU A 494 9.64 -4.58 29.18
N VAL A 495 9.29 -3.44 29.80
CA VAL A 495 8.22 -2.53 29.33
C VAL A 495 8.76 -1.45 28.40
N ASN A 496 10.04 -1.09 28.57
CA ASN A 496 10.61 0.06 27.87
C ASN A 496 10.93 -0.23 26.40
N GLY A 497 10.94 0.84 25.64
CA GLY A 497 11.48 0.87 24.29
C GLY A 497 12.62 1.86 24.18
N GLU A 498 13.40 1.71 23.13
CA GLU A 498 14.40 2.69 22.71
C GLU A 498 14.23 2.95 21.20
N LYS A 499 14.52 4.18 20.77
CA LYS A 499 14.59 4.55 19.36
C LYS A 499 16.00 4.94 18.98
N TYR A 500 16.47 4.46 17.84
CA TYR A 500 17.71 4.86 17.19
C TYR A 500 17.41 5.89 16.10
N ASP A 501 18.14 7.00 16.15
CA ASP A 501 18.09 8.05 15.14
C ASP A 501 19.41 8.04 14.36
N PRO A 502 19.41 7.64 13.07
CA PRO A 502 20.62 7.56 12.26
C PRO A 502 21.31 8.90 12.02
N GLU A 503 20.61 10.04 12.13
CA GLU A 503 21.20 11.36 11.92
C GLU A 503 22.07 11.78 13.12
N SER A 504 21.59 11.49 14.33
CA SER A 504 22.32 11.75 15.57
C SER A 504 23.26 10.61 15.97
N ASP A 505 23.10 9.43 15.37
CA ASP A 505 23.75 8.18 15.73
C ASP A 505 23.61 7.86 17.23
N GLN A 506 22.38 7.91 17.76
CA GLN A 506 22.12 7.68 19.20
C GLN A 506 20.83 6.92 19.47
N TRP A 507 20.83 6.16 20.57
CA TRP A 507 19.63 5.54 21.14
C TRP A 507 19.02 6.42 22.24
N THR A 508 17.72 6.64 22.15
CA THR A 508 16.94 7.43 23.12
C THR A 508 15.74 6.65 23.62
N HIS A 509 15.36 6.87 24.87
CA HIS A 509 14.19 6.21 25.47
C HIS A 509 12.90 6.72 24.82
N ILE A 510 11.90 5.85 24.73
CA ILE A 510 10.54 6.18 24.29
C ILE A 510 9.53 5.74 25.36
N PRO A 511 8.29 6.26 25.33
CA PRO A 511 7.26 5.87 26.30
C PRO A 511 7.12 4.35 26.46
N ASP A 512 6.99 3.92 27.71
CA ASP A 512 6.92 2.51 28.07
C ASP A 512 5.59 1.88 27.63
N MET A 513 5.64 0.60 27.28
CA MET A 513 4.45 -0.23 27.07
C MET A 513 3.74 -0.49 28.41
N PHE A 514 2.41 -0.66 28.37
CA PHE A 514 1.62 -0.98 29.56
C PHE A 514 2.03 -2.27 30.27
N ASN A 515 2.48 -3.29 29.51
CA ASN A 515 2.78 -4.61 30.03
C ASN A 515 4.14 -5.12 29.51
N PRO A 516 4.99 -5.70 30.37
CA PRO A 516 6.28 -6.25 29.96
C PRO A 516 6.09 -7.47 29.07
N ARG A 517 6.80 -7.52 27.95
CA ARG A 517 6.66 -8.62 26.97
C ARG A 517 7.94 -8.84 26.16
N SER A 518 8.15 -10.08 25.75
CA SER A 518 9.24 -10.56 24.89
C SER A 518 8.68 -11.56 23.88
N ASN A 519 9.40 -11.82 22.79
CA ASN A 519 9.01 -12.79 21.75
C ASN A 519 7.67 -12.48 21.06
N PHE A 520 7.31 -11.20 20.98
CA PHE A 520 6.19 -10.72 20.20
C PHE A 520 6.70 -10.22 18.83
N ALA A 521 5.79 -9.93 17.91
CA ALA A 521 6.12 -9.12 16.75
C ALA A 521 5.42 -7.77 16.80
N ILE A 522 5.94 -6.87 15.97
CA ILE A 522 5.43 -5.54 15.74
C ILE A 522 5.34 -5.36 14.23
N GLU A 523 4.31 -4.66 13.79
CA GLU A 523 4.13 -4.25 12.41
C GLU A 523 3.49 -2.88 12.37
N VAL A 524 3.77 -2.11 11.32
CA VAL A 524 3.18 -0.78 11.14
C VAL A 524 2.17 -0.82 10.01
N GLY A 525 0.90 -0.59 10.36
CA GLY A 525 -0.21 -0.29 9.46
C GLY A 525 0.06 0.90 8.54
N ARG A 526 0.79 0.72 7.43
CA ARG A 526 0.92 1.75 6.39
C ARG A 526 -0.01 1.48 5.21
N PRO A 527 -0.88 2.44 4.82
CA PRO A 527 -1.30 2.53 3.43
C PRO A 527 -0.08 3.01 2.63
N ARG A 528 0.55 2.13 1.85
CA ARG A 528 1.60 2.57 0.91
C ARG A 528 0.92 3.35 -0.20
N MET A 529 1.28 4.63 -0.37
CA MET A 529 0.78 5.46 -1.47
C MET A 529 1.48 5.16 -2.81
N ASP A 530 2.57 4.39 -2.81
CA ASP A 530 3.33 4.06 -4.03
C ASP A 530 3.46 2.55 -4.23
N SER A 531 3.18 2.11 -5.47
CA SER A 531 3.28 0.77 -6.07
C SER A 531 2.07 -0.19 -5.93
N HIS A 532 1.29 -0.28 -7.03
CA HIS A 532 0.69 -1.44 -7.72
C HIS A 532 0.22 -2.73 -7.01
N TYR A 533 0.28 -2.89 -5.68
CA TYR A 533 -0.12 -4.14 -5.01
C TYR A 533 -0.83 -3.88 -3.66
N TRP A 534 -1.84 -4.70 -3.34
CA TRP A 534 -2.48 -4.78 -2.02
C TRP A 534 -1.46 -5.18 -0.95
N ASN A 535 -1.58 -4.65 0.27
CA ASN A 535 -0.65 -4.98 1.35
C ASN A 535 -1.19 -6.08 2.26
N VAL A 536 -0.36 -7.11 2.41
CA VAL A 536 -0.39 -8.08 3.49
C VAL A 536 0.63 -7.61 4.52
N GLN A 537 0.21 -7.42 5.76
CA GLN A 537 1.10 -7.07 6.87
C GLN A 537 1.02 -8.18 7.90
N ILE A 538 1.99 -8.30 8.81
CA ILE A 538 2.09 -9.49 9.68
C ILE A 538 2.49 -9.14 11.11
N LEU A 539 1.71 -9.61 12.08
CA LEU A 539 2.04 -9.66 13.50
C LEU A 539 2.35 -11.12 13.92
N MET A 540 3.00 -11.34 15.05
CA MET A 540 3.21 -12.65 15.65
C MET A 540 2.98 -12.48 17.15
N PHE A 541 2.12 -13.31 17.74
CA PHE A 541 1.83 -13.26 19.17
C PHE A 541 2.45 -14.47 19.89
N TRP A 542 2.91 -14.22 21.11
CA TRP A 542 3.14 -15.25 22.13
C TRP A 542 2.03 -15.10 23.18
N LEU A 543 1.14 -16.09 23.28
CA LEU A 543 0.14 -16.15 24.35
C LEU A 543 0.78 -16.85 25.56
N ILE A 544 1.35 -16.07 26.48
CA ILE A 544 1.33 -16.47 27.90
C ILE A 544 -0.01 -15.96 28.41
N GLY A 545 -0.86 -16.88 28.84
CA GLY A 545 -2.25 -16.60 29.18
C GLY A 545 -2.44 -15.35 30.03
N CYS A 546 -3.27 -14.44 29.54
CA CYS A 546 -4.04 -13.52 30.36
C CYS A 546 -5.32 -13.11 29.61
N VAL A 547 -6.41 -13.78 29.96
CA VAL A 547 -7.81 -13.31 30.06
C VAL A 547 -8.48 -12.77 28.79
N GLN A 548 -9.53 -13.48 28.36
CA GLN A 548 -10.60 -12.97 27.49
C GLN A 548 -11.06 -11.58 27.95
N PHE A 549 -10.86 -10.55 27.12
CA PHE A 549 -11.61 -9.31 27.25
C PHE A 549 -13.01 -9.52 26.68
N THR A 550 -13.94 -9.96 27.52
CA THR A 550 -15.36 -9.60 27.34
C THR A 550 -15.53 -8.16 27.85
N LYS A 551 -15.95 -7.25 26.97
CA LYS A 551 -16.41 -5.90 27.35
C LYS A 551 -17.46 -6.03 28.45
N ASN A 552 -17.15 -5.60 29.66
CA ASN A 552 -18.15 -5.27 30.67
C ASN A 552 -18.06 -3.77 30.92
N SER A 553 -18.87 -3.03 30.16
CA SER A 553 -19.20 -1.64 30.46
C SER A 553 -20.24 -1.62 31.57
N ASN A 554 -19.80 -1.54 32.81
CA ASN A 554 -20.55 -0.96 33.92
C ASN A 554 -19.62 -0.79 35.12
N LEU A 555 -19.34 0.47 35.48
CA LEU A 555 -19.25 1.00 36.85
C LEU A 555 -18.43 2.29 36.85
N ALA A 556 -19.12 3.40 36.58
CA ALA A 556 -18.81 4.64 37.27
C ALA A 556 -19.39 4.55 38.70
N ASN A 557 -18.63 5.08 39.66
CA ASN A 557 -18.97 5.29 41.08
C ASN A 557 -18.93 4.06 42.01
N THR A 558 -17.80 3.87 42.70
CA THR A 558 -17.69 4.18 44.14
C THR A 558 -16.24 4.06 44.63
N ARG A 559 -15.86 5.01 45.49
CA ARG A 559 -14.54 5.14 46.12
C ARG A 559 -14.32 4.10 47.23
N SER A 560 -13.03 3.88 47.47
CA SER A 560 -12.37 3.51 48.75
C SER A 560 -12.29 2.03 49.14
N GLY A 561 -11.04 1.58 49.32
CA GLY A 561 -10.67 0.52 50.26
C GLY A 561 -10.64 -0.91 49.72
N LEU A 562 -9.56 -1.29 49.02
CA LEU A 562 -9.03 -2.67 48.97
C LEU A 562 -7.67 -2.72 48.24
N TYR A 563 -6.71 -1.93 48.71
CA TYR A 563 -5.28 -2.14 48.43
C TYR A 563 -4.69 -2.89 49.64
N LYS A 564 -4.61 -4.25 49.59
CA LYS A 564 -3.58 -5.02 50.34
C LYS A 564 -3.50 -6.55 50.19
N GLU A 565 -4.28 -7.25 49.35
CA GLU A 565 -4.29 -8.73 49.45
C GLU A 565 -4.14 -9.56 48.15
N LEU A 566 -3.41 -9.06 47.14
CA LEU A 566 -3.01 -9.89 45.97
C LEU A 566 -1.51 -9.83 45.65
N ALA A 567 -0.67 -9.65 46.69
CA ALA A 567 0.80 -9.63 46.57
C ALA A 567 1.49 -10.90 47.11
N GLN A 568 0.77 -12.00 47.34
CA GLN A 568 1.34 -13.27 47.78
C GLN A 568 0.68 -14.44 47.03
N GLY A 569 1.22 -14.77 45.86
CA GLY A 569 0.69 -15.90 45.08
C GLY A 569 1.35 -16.14 43.73
N CYS A 570 2.61 -15.74 43.54
CA CYS A 570 3.42 -16.10 42.37
C CYS A 570 4.89 -16.23 42.78
N ARG A 571 5.15 -17.10 43.76
CA ARG A 571 6.50 -17.63 44.06
C ARG A 571 6.44 -19.14 43.94
N SER A 572 6.51 -19.66 42.73
CA SER A 572 6.98 -21.02 42.40
C SER A 572 6.60 -21.32 40.95
N ASN A 573 7.63 -21.29 40.09
CA ASN A 573 7.82 -22.07 38.86
C ASN A 573 8.74 -21.30 37.91
N CYS A 574 9.93 -20.95 38.41
CA CYS A 574 11.11 -20.85 37.57
C CYS A 574 11.61 -22.27 37.37
N PHE A 575 11.27 -22.88 36.23
CA PHE A 575 12.13 -23.91 35.67
C PHE A 575 13.04 -23.22 34.65
N THR A 576 14.29 -23.04 35.06
CA THR A 576 15.44 -23.00 34.16
C THR A 576 15.41 -24.26 33.30
N MET A 577 15.23 -24.10 31.99
CA MET A 577 15.70 -25.09 31.02
C MET A 577 16.78 -24.42 30.19
N ASN A 578 18.03 -24.76 30.51
CA ASN A 578 19.08 -24.80 29.52
C ASN A 578 18.65 -25.83 28.47
N LEU A 579 18.48 -25.39 27.22
CA LEU A 579 18.68 -26.11 25.96
C LEU A 579 18.62 -25.09 24.82
#